data_AF-A0A315TV83-F1
#
_entry.id   AF-A0A315TV83-F1
#
_cell.length_a   1.000
_cell.length_b   1.000
_cell.length_c   1.000
_cell.angle_alpha   90.00
_cell.angle_beta   90.00
_cell.angle_gamma   90.00
#
_symmetry.space_group_name_H-M   'P 1'
#
loop_
_entity.id
_entity.type
_entity.pdbx_description
1 polymer ?
#
loop_
_entity_poly.entity_id
_entity_poly.type
_entity_poly.pdbx_seq_one_letter_code
_entity_poly.pdbx_strand_id
1 'polypeptide(L)' 'MLSVVKGEPTPEELAALTAVVLSMGQAPQAAPEAPGVRHWVRRQQLRLAPKPGPDAWRRSLG' A
#
# COMPACT_ATOMS: atom_id res chain seq x y z
N MET A 1 5.49 9.81 11.07
CA MET A 1 6.50 10.06 12.11
C MET A 1 6.52 8.85 13.05
N LEU A 2 7.69 8.34 13.43
CA LEU A 2 7.87 7.20 14.34
C LEU A 2 8.09 7.73 15.78
N SER A 3 7.57 7.04 16.79
CA SER A 3 7.83 7.36 18.20
C SER A 3 8.08 6.09 19.04
N VAL A 4 8.91 6.24 20.07
CA VAL A 4 9.17 5.19 21.08
C VAL A 4 8.17 5.37 22.22
N VAL A 5 7.34 4.36 22.47
CA VAL A 5 6.31 4.41 23.54
C VAL A 5 6.76 3.76 24.85
N LYS A 6 7.87 3.01 24.82
CA LYS A 6 8.42 2.30 25.99
C LYS A 6 9.91 2.01 25.79
N GLY A 7 10.69 2.18 26.85
CA GLY A 7 12.14 1.92 26.87
C GLY A 7 12.96 3.07 26.28
N GLU A 8 14.29 2.93 26.37
CA GLU A 8 15.27 3.91 25.91
C GLU A 8 16.25 3.19 24.96
N PRO A 9 15.88 3.00 23.67
CA PRO A 9 16.73 2.29 22.73
C PRO A 9 17.97 3.12 22.42
N THR A 10 19.07 2.44 22.09
CA THR A 10 20.28 3.16 21.67
C THR A 10 20.06 3.79 20.29
N PRO A 11 20.85 4.83 19.92
CA PRO A 11 20.79 5.43 18.59
C PRO A 11 20.97 4.41 17.46
N GLU A 12 21.82 3.39 17.68
CA GLU A 12 22.11 2.33 16.71
C GLU A 12 20.90 1.42 16.48
N GLU A 13 20.20 1.04 17.55
CA GLU A 13 18.98 0.22 17.45
C GLU A 13 17.86 0.97 16.72
N LEU A 14 17.71 2.26 16.99
CA LEU A 14 16.72 3.12 16.33
C LEU A 14 17.06 3.30 14.84
N ALA A 15 18.34 3.48 14.50
CA ALA A 15 18.80 3.55 13.12
C ALA A 15 18.54 2.24 12.35
N ALA A 16 18.84 1.09 12.96
CA ALA A 16 18.60 -0.22 12.36
C ALA A 16 17.11 -0.46 12.08
N LEU A 17 16.23 -0.15 13.03
CA LEU A 17 14.78 -0.27 12.85
C LEU A 17 14.26 0.67 11.75
N THR A 18 14.75 1.91 11.70
CA THR A 18 14.36 2.87 10.68
C THR A 18 14.74 2.39 9.29
N ALA A 19 15.93 1.82 9.12
CA ALA A 19 16.38 1.25 7.85
C ALA A 19 15.44 0.11 7.36
N VAL A 20 15.01 -0.77 8.27
CA VAL A 20 14.07 -1.86 7.94
C VAL A 20 12.71 -1.29 7.52
N VAL A 21 12.16 -0.32 8.26
CA VAL A 21 10.88 0.32 7.91
C VAL A 21 10.95 0.99 6.54
N LEU A 22 12.05 1.68 6.24
CA LEU A 22 12.27 2.30 4.94
C LEU A 22 12.36 1.25 3.82
N SER A 23 13.03 0.12 4.05
CA SER A 23 13.14 -0.97 3.06
C SER A 23 11.79 -1.62 2.71
N MET A 24 10.87 -1.72 3.68
CA MET A 24 9.52 -2.25 3.43
C MET A 24 8.68 -1.33 2.54
N GLY A 25 8.89 -0.01 2.64
CA GLY A 25 8.19 0.99 1.84
C GLY A 25 8.69 1.13 0.40
N GLN A 26 9.85 0.53 0.08
CA GLN A 26 10.48 0.63 -1.24
C GLN A 26 10.07 -0.50 -2.21
N ALA A 27 9.02 -1.25 -1.90
CA ALA A 27 8.48 -2.24 -2.83
C ALA A 27 8.22 -1.55 -4.19
N PRO A 28 8.84 -2.03 -5.29
CA PRO A 28 8.64 -1.43 -6.60
C PRO A 28 7.16 -1.49 -6.92
N GLN A 29 6.51 -0.33 -7.00
CA GLN A 29 5.15 -0.25 -7.46
C GLN A 29 5.19 -0.56 -8.96
N ALA A 30 4.94 -1.82 -9.30
CA ALA A 30 4.77 -2.23 -10.69
C ALA A 30 3.74 -1.30 -11.32
N ALA A 31 4.12 -0.64 -12.42
CA ALA A 31 3.21 0.20 -13.15
C ALA A 31 1.98 -0.65 -13.49
N PRO A 32 0.78 -0.24 -13.05
CA PRO A 32 -0.41 -1.02 -13.36
C PRO A 32 -0.56 -1.04 -14.87
N GLU A 33 -0.67 -2.24 -15.44
CA GLU A 33 -0.97 -2.40 -16.85
C GLU A 33 -2.27 -1.64 -17.16
N ALA A 34 -2.23 -0.79 -18.19
CA ALA A 34 -3.38 0.01 -18.56
C ALA A 34 -4.53 -0.92 -18.95
N PRO A 35 -5.66 -0.89 -18.23
CA PRO A 35 -6.77 -1.75 -18.59
C PRO A 35 -7.30 -1.37 -19.96
N GLY A 36 -7.48 -2.36 -20.84
CA GLY A 36 -8.09 -2.14 -22.15
C GLY A 36 -9.49 -1.50 -22.04
N VAL A 37 -9.94 -0.83 -23.10
CA VAL A 37 -11.18 0.00 -23.14
C VAL A 37 -12.42 -0.68 -22.56
N ARG A 38 -12.53 -2.01 -22.65
CA ARG A 38 -13.70 -2.79 -22.18
C ARG A 38 -13.53 -3.45 -20.82
N HIS A 39 -12.39 -3.24 -20.16
CA HIS A 39 -12.08 -3.89 -18.89
C HIS A 39 -13.13 -3.56 -17.80
N TRP A 40 -13.59 -2.32 -17.73
CA TRP A 40 -14.59 -1.92 -16.73
C TRP A 40 -15.94 -2.60 -16.95
N VAL A 41 -16.43 -2.64 -18.20
CA VAL A 41 -17.68 -3.34 -18.57
C VAL A 41 -17.61 -4.83 -18.22
N ARG A 42 -16.50 -5.49 -18.55
CA ARG A 42 -16.30 -6.92 -18.24
C ARG A 42 -16.37 -7.19 -16.73
N ARG A 43 -15.72 -6.35 -15.91
CA ARG A 43 -15.74 -6.52 -14.45
C ARG A 43 -17.13 -6.32 -13.85
N GLN A 44 -17.90 -5.37 -14.38
CA GLN A 44 -19.29 -5.15 -13.95
C GLN A 44 -20.18 -6.34 -14.29
N GLN A 45 -20.10 -6.89 -15.52
CA GLN A 45 -20.86 -8.07 -15.93
C GLN A 45 -20.56 -9.29 -15.06
N LEU A 46 -19.30 -9.46 -14.65
CA LEU A 46 -18.85 -10.56 -13.80
C LEU A 46 -19.06 -10.32 -12.30
N ARG A 47 -19.65 -9.18 -11.90
CA ARG A 47 -19.88 -8.80 -10.49
C ARG A 47 -18.63 -8.96 -9.61
N LEU A 48 -17.45 -8.63 -10.16
CA LEU A 48 -16.20 -8.77 -9.43
C LEU A 48 -16.12 -7.75 -8.30
N ALA A 49 -15.57 -8.18 -7.16
CA ALA A 49 -15.29 -7.29 -6.05
C ALA A 49 -14.29 -6.17 -6.45
N PRO A 50 -14.35 -4.99 -5.81
CA PRO A 50 -13.37 -3.93 -6.03
C PRO A 50 -11.95 -4.46 -5.77
N LYS A 51 -11.01 -4.12 -6.66
CA LYS A 51 -9.62 -4.53 -6.47
C LYS A 51 -9.05 -3.80 -5.25
N PRO A 52 -8.51 -4.51 -4.24
CA PRO A 52 -7.86 -3.86 -3.10
C PRO A 52 -6.60 -3.14 -3.55
N GLY A 53 -6.25 -2.07 -2.85
CA GLY A 53 -5.04 -1.31 -3.12
C GLY A 53 -5.06 0.09 -2.51
N PRO A 54 -3.95 0.83 -2.67
CA PRO A 54 -3.89 2.25 -2.34
C PRO A 54 -5.09 2.96 -2.95
N ASP A 55 -5.72 3.82 -2.16
CA ASP A 55 -6.86 4.64 -2.59
C ASP A 55 -8.14 3.88 -2.96
N ALA A 56 -8.19 2.54 -2.80
CA ALA A 56 -9.41 1.76 -3.03
C ALA A 56 -10.57 2.21 -2.13
N TRP A 57 -10.27 2.71 -0.94
CA TRP A 57 -11.23 3.30 0.00
C TRP A 57 -11.93 4.56 -0.54
N ARG A 58 -11.32 5.30 -1.47
CA ARG A 58 -11.99 6.46 -2.10
C ARG A 58 -13.16 6.05 -2.99
N ARG A 59 -13.20 4.79 -3.42
CA ARG A 59 -14.27 4.22 -4.25
C ARG A 59 -15.35 3.53 -3.42
N SER A 60 -15.18 3.41 -2.10
CA SER A 60 -16.16 2.79 -1.19
C SER A 60 -17.11 3.80 -0.55
N LEU A 61 -17.34 4.96 -1.18
CA LEU A 61 -18.35 5.90 -0.69
C LEU A 61 -19.71 5.20 -0.72
N GLY A 62 -20.33 5.12 0.47
CA GLY A 62 -21.56 4.37 0.75
C GLY A 62 -22.81 4.95 0.09
#